data_AF-A0A6P0TQ40-F1
#
_entry.id   AF-A0A6P0TQ40-F1
#
_cell.length_a   1.000
_cell.length_b   1.000
_cell.length_c   1.000
_cell.angle_alpha   90.00
_cell.angle_beta   90.00
_cell.angle_gamma   90.00
#
_symmetry.space_group_name_H-M   'P 1'
#
loop_
_entity.id
_entity.type
_entity.pdbx_description
1 polymer ?
#
loop_
_entity_poly.entity_id
_entity_poly.type
_entity_poly.pdbx_seq_one_letter_code
_entity_poly.pdbx_strand_id
1 'polypeptide(L)'
;MVSITPDGQAVLTQLGIYPTSIRKIQPRSRRTHCRAIINWLSKYQPSTSASNLEQIRGYLEAFHHLCEIEEWERAAALIATELNTPTKECVHYQLKLWGHYQEQMNLYRALVDHLEPKENGMFTSFLGTTYYSQGNIVEAIEYFEKGLAIARTIGDRINEGTALSSLGGAYYSLGDYEQAIAYQEQWLV
;
A
#
# COMPACT_ATOMS: atom_id res chain seq x y z
N MET A 1 -11.35 16.89 -18.91
CA MET A 1 -11.23 15.58 -18.24
C MET A 1 -11.02 15.85 -16.77
N VAL A 2 -11.79 15.26 -15.87
CA VAL A 2 -11.64 15.47 -14.42
C VAL A 2 -10.32 14.84 -13.97
N SER A 3 -9.56 15.53 -13.13
CA SER A 3 -8.29 15.02 -12.60
C SER A 3 -8.51 13.68 -11.88
N ILE A 4 -7.67 12.69 -12.15
CA ILE A 4 -7.69 11.38 -11.47
C ILE A 4 -7.32 11.53 -9.99
N THR A 5 -6.48 12.51 -9.66
CA THR A 5 -6.07 12.76 -8.28
C THR A 5 -7.03 13.74 -7.59
N PRO A 6 -7.31 13.55 -6.29
CA PRO A 6 -8.00 14.54 -5.48
C PRO A 6 -7.17 15.82 -5.33
N ASP A 7 -7.79 16.86 -4.78
CA ASP A 7 -7.13 18.13 -4.51
C ASP A 7 -5.92 17.95 -3.59
N GLY A 8 -4.76 18.45 -4.03
CA GLY A 8 -3.51 18.29 -3.31
C GLY A 8 -3.50 18.92 -1.92
N GLN A 9 -4.22 20.03 -1.73
CA GLN A 9 -4.30 20.71 -0.44
C GLN A 9 -5.15 19.91 0.56
N ALA A 10 -6.22 19.26 0.09
CA ALA A 10 -7.01 18.32 0.89
C ALA A 10 -6.14 17.14 1.36
N VAL A 11 -5.36 16.52 0.47
CA VAL A 11 -4.46 15.40 0.83
C VAL A 11 -3.37 15.84 1.81
N LEU A 12 -2.74 17.00 1.60
CA LEU A 12 -1.77 17.55 2.55
C LEU A 12 -2.37 17.78 3.95
N THR A 13 -3.63 18.22 4.00
CA THR A 13 -4.37 18.43 5.26
C THR A 13 -4.66 17.09 5.95
N GLN A 14 -5.07 16.07 5.20
CA GLN A 14 -5.26 14.71 5.71
C GLN A 14 -3.97 14.14 6.31
N LEU A 15 -2.83 14.39 5.67
CA LEU A 15 -1.51 13.96 6.17
C LEU A 15 -0.96 14.82 7.32
N GLY A 16 -1.68 15.89 7.72
CA GLY A 16 -1.20 16.83 8.75
C GLY A 16 0.04 17.63 8.32
N ILE A 17 0.26 17.81 7.02
CA ILE A 17 1.41 18.54 6.46
C ILE A 17 0.95 19.92 6.02
N TYR A 18 1.31 20.93 6.81
CA TYR A 18 0.88 22.31 6.56
C TYR A 18 2.01 23.17 5.96
N PRO A 19 1.81 23.75 4.75
CA PRO A 19 2.81 24.63 4.13
C PRO A 19 3.21 25.84 4.98
N THR A 20 2.29 26.34 5.80
CA THR A 20 2.50 27.50 6.70
C THR A 20 3.48 27.19 7.83
N SER A 21 3.52 25.94 8.31
CA SER A 21 4.32 25.52 9.46
C SER A 21 5.70 24.98 9.09
N ILE A 22 5.98 24.79 7.80
CA ILE A 22 7.18 24.07 7.34
C ILE A 22 8.50 24.73 7.73
N ARG A 23 8.53 26.06 7.85
CA ARG A 23 9.74 26.81 8.23
C ARG A 23 10.23 26.48 9.63
N LYS A 24 9.36 25.92 10.48
CA LYS A 24 9.67 25.55 11.87
C LYS A 24 10.22 24.12 11.99
N ILE A 25 10.08 23.29 10.96
CA ILE A 25 10.51 21.88 11.00
C ILE A 25 12.04 21.80 11.04
N GLN A 26 12.58 21.04 11.99
CA GLN A 26 13.99 20.67 12.07
C GLN A 26 14.10 19.14 12.05
N PRO A 27 15.23 18.56 11.61
CA PRO A 27 16.39 19.22 10.98
C PRO A 27 16.09 19.75 9.56
N ARG A 28 17.03 20.52 8.99
CA ARG A 28 16.89 21.09 7.64
C ARG A 28 16.65 20.03 6.56
N SER A 29 17.22 18.83 6.70
CA SER A 29 16.98 17.68 5.82
C SER A 29 15.51 17.25 5.84
N ARG A 30 14.91 17.05 7.03
CA ARG A 30 13.48 16.75 7.17
C ARG A 30 12.63 17.83 6.51
N ARG A 31 13.00 19.10 6.70
CA ARG A 31 12.31 20.23 6.06
C ARG A 31 12.37 20.18 4.53
N THR A 32 13.49 19.76 3.92
CA THR A 32 13.59 19.66 2.46
C THR A 32 12.67 18.58 1.90
N HIS A 33 12.58 17.43 2.57
CA HIS A 33 11.62 16.38 2.19
C HIS A 33 10.17 16.85 2.32
N CYS A 34 9.79 17.50 3.43
CA CYS A 34 8.45 18.07 3.56
C CYS A 34 8.14 19.11 2.46
N ARG A 35 9.13 19.89 2.01
CA ARG A 35 8.93 20.87 0.93
C ARG A 35 8.72 20.18 -0.41
N ALA A 36 9.45 19.09 -0.64
CA ALA A 36 9.30 18.28 -1.84
C ALA A 36 7.92 17.62 -1.88
N ILE A 37 7.46 17.03 -0.76
CA ILE A 37 6.10 16.46 -0.63
C ILE A 37 5.03 17.50 -0.99
N ILE A 38 5.10 18.71 -0.41
CA ILE A 38 4.15 19.78 -0.74
C ILE A 38 4.20 20.13 -2.23
N ASN A 39 5.38 20.28 -2.81
CA ASN A 39 5.49 20.62 -4.23
C ASN A 39 4.92 19.50 -5.12
N TRP A 40 5.22 18.24 -4.83
CA TRP A 40 4.71 17.09 -5.58
C TRP A 40 3.20 16.93 -5.47
N LEU A 41 2.60 17.19 -4.30
CA LEU A 41 1.14 17.04 -4.14
C LEU A 41 0.36 18.27 -4.62
N SER A 42 0.93 19.48 -4.58
CA SER A 42 0.19 20.72 -4.87
C SER A 42 0.53 21.42 -6.19
N LYS A 43 1.74 21.21 -6.74
CA LYS A 43 2.20 21.93 -7.94
C LYS A 43 2.43 21.05 -9.15
N TYR A 44 2.69 19.77 -8.94
CA TYR A 44 2.87 18.84 -10.03
C TYR A 44 1.54 18.65 -10.76
N GLN A 45 1.51 19.01 -12.04
CA GLN A 45 0.33 18.93 -12.90
C GLN A 45 0.75 18.29 -14.22
N PRO A 46 0.59 16.96 -14.37
CA PRO A 46 0.89 16.26 -15.61
C PRO A 46 -0.12 16.63 -16.70
N SER A 47 0.26 16.37 -17.96
CA SER A 47 -0.64 16.57 -19.09
C SER A 47 -1.93 15.75 -18.91
N THR A 48 -3.07 16.28 -19.37
CA THR A 48 -4.33 15.53 -19.36
C THR A 48 -4.29 14.26 -20.23
N SER A 49 -3.32 14.17 -21.15
CA SER A 49 -3.08 13.00 -22.00
C SER A 49 -2.04 12.02 -21.41
N ALA A 50 -1.48 12.31 -20.25
CA ALA A 50 -0.47 11.47 -19.62
C ALA A 50 -1.09 10.15 -19.12
N SER A 51 -0.28 9.10 -19.02
CA SER A 51 -0.70 7.80 -18.50
C SER A 51 -1.19 7.91 -17.06
N ASN A 52 -2.04 6.98 -16.61
CA ASN A 52 -2.53 6.95 -15.23
C ASN A 52 -1.39 6.96 -14.21
N LEU A 53 -0.28 6.25 -14.48
CA LEU A 53 0.91 6.24 -13.65
C LEU A 53 1.55 7.65 -13.54
N GLU A 54 1.66 8.35 -14.66
CA GLU A 54 2.22 9.70 -14.67
C GLU A 54 1.29 10.71 -13.98
N GLN A 55 -0.02 10.50 -14.07
CA GLN A 55 -1.04 11.28 -13.36
C GLN A 55 -0.87 11.20 -11.84
N ILE A 56 -0.48 10.03 -11.30
CA ILE A 56 -0.29 9.82 -9.86
C ILE A 56 1.18 9.94 -9.42
N ARG A 57 2.11 10.32 -10.30
CA ARG A 57 3.55 10.38 -10.00
C ARG A 57 3.87 11.22 -8.76
N GLY A 58 3.15 12.33 -8.56
CA GLY A 58 3.29 13.16 -7.36
C GLY A 58 3.04 12.40 -6.04
N TYR A 59 2.16 11.40 -6.03
CA TYR A 59 1.88 10.56 -4.86
C TYR A 59 3.03 9.59 -4.61
N LEU A 60 3.59 8.98 -5.65
CA LEU A 60 4.71 8.05 -5.52
C LEU A 60 5.99 8.76 -5.02
N GLU A 61 6.26 9.95 -5.54
CA GLU A 61 7.39 10.77 -5.10
C GLU A 61 7.20 11.33 -3.68
N ALA A 62 5.97 11.75 -3.34
CA ALA A 62 5.64 12.15 -1.98
C ALA A 62 5.76 10.97 -0.99
N PHE A 63 5.34 9.76 -1.39
CA PHE A 63 5.51 8.55 -0.61
C PHE A 63 6.99 8.27 -0.34
N HIS A 64 7.84 8.30 -1.37
CA HIS A 64 9.28 8.11 -1.21
C HIS A 64 9.86 9.10 -0.19
N HIS A 65 9.51 10.38 -0.28
CA HIS A 65 9.99 11.38 0.68
C HIS A 65 9.45 11.21 2.11
N LEU A 66 8.27 10.60 2.29
CA LEU A 66 7.75 10.25 3.61
C LEU A 66 8.56 9.11 4.23
N CYS A 67 8.91 8.09 3.43
CA CYS A 67 9.79 7.01 3.86
C CYS A 67 11.18 7.51 4.27
N GLU A 68 11.78 8.43 3.48
CA GLU A 68 13.10 9.03 3.81
C GLU A 68 13.13 9.81 5.14
N ILE A 69 11.98 10.24 5.64
CA ILE A 69 11.87 10.92 6.94
C ILE A 69 11.20 10.04 8.00
N GLU A 70 11.04 8.74 7.72
CA GLU A 70 10.48 7.73 8.62
C GLU A 70 9.05 8.06 9.09
N GLU A 71 8.26 8.73 8.24
CA GLU A 71 6.84 9.02 8.49
C GLU A 71 5.96 7.89 7.90
N TRP A 72 6.18 6.67 8.38
CA TRP A 72 5.60 5.43 7.82
C TRP A 72 4.07 5.44 7.81
N GLU A 73 3.44 5.87 8.90
CA GLU A 73 1.99 6.00 9.01
C GLU A 73 1.41 6.97 7.97
N ARG A 74 2.13 8.08 7.70
CA ARG A 74 1.72 9.04 6.67
C ARG A 74 1.95 8.47 5.28
N ALA A 75 3.02 7.71 5.08
CA ALA A 75 3.29 7.03 3.82
C ALA A 75 2.18 6.02 3.49
N ALA A 76 1.78 5.21 4.49
CA ALA A 76 0.64 4.29 4.39
C ALA A 76 -0.67 5.04 4.11
N ALA A 77 -0.96 6.12 4.85
CA ALA A 77 -2.16 6.93 4.64
C ALA A 77 -2.20 7.59 3.24
N LEU A 78 -1.04 8.01 2.70
CA LEU A 78 -0.96 8.60 1.38
C LEU A 78 -1.35 7.60 0.28
N ILE A 79 -0.85 6.36 0.36
CA ILE A 79 -1.21 5.35 -0.64
C ILE A 79 -2.64 4.85 -0.47
N ALA A 80 -3.21 4.97 0.74
CA ALA A 80 -4.62 4.72 1.05
C ALA A 80 -5.55 5.90 0.66
N THR A 81 -5.05 6.91 -0.06
CA THR A 81 -5.90 8.01 -0.55
C THR A 81 -6.75 7.54 -1.73
N GLU A 82 -8.07 7.79 -1.66
CA GLU A 82 -9.02 7.51 -2.74
C GLU A 82 -8.72 8.39 -3.97
N LEU A 83 -8.69 7.77 -5.16
CA LEU A 83 -8.57 8.48 -6.42
C LEU A 83 -9.94 8.77 -7.05
N ASN A 84 -10.05 9.89 -7.76
CA ASN A 84 -11.23 10.34 -8.52
C ASN A 84 -11.45 9.51 -9.80
N THR A 85 -11.47 8.20 -9.65
CA THR A 85 -11.73 7.23 -10.72
C THR A 85 -13.16 6.69 -10.56
N PRO A 86 -13.72 6.03 -11.60
CA PRO A 86 -15.02 5.38 -11.46
C PRO A 86 -15.09 4.31 -10.36
N THR A 87 -13.98 3.62 -10.08
CA THR A 87 -13.93 2.57 -9.05
C THR A 87 -13.78 3.13 -7.63
N LYS A 88 -13.31 4.37 -7.49
CA LYS A 88 -13.03 5.01 -6.18
C LYS A 88 -12.09 4.19 -5.28
N GLU A 89 -11.21 3.40 -5.89
CA GLU A 89 -10.20 2.66 -5.14
C GLU A 89 -9.02 3.58 -4.76
N CYS A 90 -8.33 3.21 -3.68
CA CYS A 90 -7.13 3.88 -3.20
C CYS A 90 -5.95 3.76 -4.19
N VAL A 91 -4.96 4.65 -4.11
CA VAL A 91 -3.78 4.68 -5.01
C VAL A 91 -3.16 3.29 -5.20
N HIS A 92 -2.88 2.57 -4.11
CA HIS A 92 -2.22 1.27 -4.20
C HIS A 92 -3.11 0.19 -4.84
N TYR A 93 -4.43 0.25 -4.70
CA TYR A 93 -5.35 -0.66 -5.38
C TYR A 93 -5.52 -0.31 -6.86
N GLN A 94 -5.50 0.98 -7.21
CA GLN A 94 -5.55 1.43 -8.61
C GLN A 94 -4.34 0.98 -9.40
N LEU A 95 -3.15 1.01 -8.80
CA LEU A 95 -1.95 0.45 -9.41
C LEU A 95 -2.16 -1.01 -9.83
N LYS A 96 -2.79 -1.84 -8.97
CA LYS A 96 -3.17 -3.21 -9.31
C LYS A 96 -4.11 -3.26 -10.52
N LEU A 97 -5.18 -2.46 -10.50
CA LEU A 97 -6.19 -2.44 -11.55
C LEU A 97 -5.60 -2.01 -12.91
N TRP A 98 -4.61 -1.12 -12.89
CA TRP A 98 -3.89 -0.69 -14.08
C TRP A 98 -2.75 -1.62 -14.51
N GLY A 99 -2.50 -2.71 -13.75
CA GLY A 99 -1.43 -3.67 -14.03
C GLY A 99 -0.04 -3.23 -13.57
N HIS A 100 0.08 -2.14 -12.81
CA HIS A 100 1.31 -1.63 -12.21
C HIS A 100 1.66 -2.36 -10.90
N TYR A 101 1.80 -3.69 -11.00
CA TYR A 101 2.09 -4.55 -9.86
C TYR A 101 3.47 -4.25 -9.26
N GLN A 102 4.46 -3.91 -10.08
CA GLN A 102 5.82 -3.62 -9.59
C GLN A 102 5.84 -2.39 -8.68
N GLU A 103 5.19 -1.31 -9.09
CA GLU A 103 5.06 -0.09 -8.29
C GLU A 103 4.30 -0.37 -7.01
N GLN A 104 3.17 -1.10 -7.10
CA GLN A 104 2.41 -1.51 -5.92
C GLN A 104 3.27 -2.31 -4.92
N MET A 105 4.04 -3.30 -5.40
CA MET A 105 4.91 -4.10 -4.53
C MET A 105 6.00 -3.27 -3.88
N ASN A 106 6.58 -2.30 -4.60
CA ASN A 106 7.59 -1.42 -4.04
C ASN A 106 7.03 -0.58 -2.88
N LEU A 107 5.78 -0.11 -3.00
CA LEU A 107 5.10 0.60 -1.91
C LEU A 107 4.95 -0.29 -0.68
N TYR A 108 4.42 -1.50 -0.84
CA TYR A 108 4.21 -2.39 0.30
C TYR A 108 5.51 -2.85 0.94
N ARG A 109 6.53 -3.22 0.16
CA ARG A 109 7.85 -3.62 0.69
C ARG A 109 8.51 -2.51 1.50
N ALA A 110 8.32 -1.25 1.11
CA ALA A 110 8.86 -0.12 1.86
C ALA A 110 8.14 0.13 3.19
N LEU A 111 6.93 -0.41 3.37
CA LEU A 111 6.13 -0.24 4.60
C LEU A 111 6.24 -1.44 5.55
N VAL A 112 6.46 -2.63 5.01
CA VAL A 112 6.64 -3.84 5.81
C VAL A 112 7.82 -3.65 6.76
N ASP A 113 7.67 -4.16 7.98
CA ASP A 113 8.59 -4.06 9.12
C ASP A 113 8.72 -2.67 9.79
N HIS A 114 8.05 -1.64 9.24
CA HIS A 114 8.09 -0.27 9.78
C HIS A 114 6.78 0.21 10.41
N LEU A 115 5.70 -0.53 10.22
CA LEU A 115 4.38 -0.21 10.75
C LEU A 115 4.04 -1.03 11.99
N GLU A 116 3.03 -0.59 12.74
CA GLU A 116 2.47 -1.35 13.85
C GLU A 116 2.08 -2.78 13.40
N PRO A 117 2.12 -3.79 14.30
CA PRO A 117 1.94 -5.18 13.91
C PRO A 117 0.68 -5.47 13.08
N LYS A 118 -0.43 -4.79 13.35
CA LYS A 118 -1.68 -4.97 12.61
C LYS A 118 -1.56 -4.53 11.16
N GLU A 119 -1.12 -3.30 10.94
CA GLU A 119 -0.87 -2.72 9.62
C GLU A 119 0.23 -3.50 8.89
N ASN A 120 1.28 -3.91 9.60
CA ASN A 120 2.35 -4.73 9.04
C ASN A 120 1.82 -6.08 8.52
N GLY A 121 0.98 -6.77 9.30
CA GLY A 121 0.32 -8.01 8.87
C GLY A 121 -0.59 -7.83 7.66
N MET A 122 -1.31 -6.70 7.60
CA MET A 122 -2.16 -6.33 6.46
C MET A 122 -1.33 -6.10 5.19
N PHE A 123 -0.27 -5.27 5.23
CA PHE A 123 0.59 -5.03 4.07
C PHE A 123 1.38 -6.27 3.64
N THR A 124 1.77 -7.12 4.58
CA THR A 124 2.38 -8.43 4.30
C THR A 124 1.42 -9.31 3.51
N SER A 125 0.15 -9.38 3.90
CA SER A 125 -0.89 -10.11 3.16
C SER A 125 -1.20 -9.50 1.79
N PHE A 126 -1.14 -8.17 1.66
CA PHE A 126 -1.29 -7.49 0.38
C PHE A 126 -0.16 -7.83 -0.59
N LEU A 127 1.10 -7.93 -0.12
CA LEU A 127 2.21 -8.45 -0.94
C LEU A 127 1.92 -9.86 -1.44
N GLY A 128 1.47 -10.76 -0.56
CA GLY A 128 1.08 -12.13 -0.95
C GLY A 128 0.02 -12.14 -2.04
N THR A 129 -1.00 -11.28 -1.92
CA THR A 129 -2.05 -11.14 -2.94
C THR A 129 -1.51 -10.62 -4.27
N THR A 130 -0.57 -9.68 -4.23
CA THR A 130 0.06 -9.13 -5.44
C THR A 130 0.96 -10.16 -6.14
N TYR A 131 1.68 -11.00 -5.40
CA TYR A 131 2.44 -12.13 -5.95
C TYR A 131 1.51 -13.19 -6.56
N TYR A 132 0.44 -13.55 -5.85
CA TYR A 132 -0.57 -14.49 -6.34
C TYR A 132 -1.19 -14.02 -7.66
N SER A 133 -1.53 -12.72 -7.74
CA SER A 133 -2.09 -12.11 -8.95
C SER A 133 -1.13 -12.13 -10.15
N GLN A 134 0.18 -12.23 -9.91
CA GLN A 134 1.22 -12.36 -10.94
C GLN A 134 1.58 -13.82 -11.28
N GLY A 135 0.94 -14.79 -10.62
CA GLY A 135 1.24 -16.23 -10.79
C GLY A 135 2.48 -16.72 -10.03
N ASN A 136 3.07 -15.87 -9.20
CA ASN A 136 4.20 -16.22 -8.33
C ASN A 136 3.67 -16.86 -7.04
N ILE A 137 3.16 -18.09 -7.17
CA ILE A 137 2.38 -18.74 -6.10
C ILE A 137 3.24 -19.08 -4.88
N VAL A 138 4.51 -19.45 -5.08
CA VAL A 138 5.43 -19.81 -3.98
C VAL A 138 5.68 -18.59 -3.09
N GLU A 139 6.05 -17.46 -3.69
CA GLU A 139 6.23 -16.21 -2.95
C GLU A 139 4.93 -15.76 -2.29
N ALA A 140 3.78 -15.93 -2.95
CA ALA A 140 2.49 -15.62 -2.35
C ALA A 140 2.25 -16.38 -1.04
N ILE A 141 2.53 -17.69 -1.04
CA ILE A 141 2.43 -18.55 0.15
C ILE A 141 3.33 -18.03 1.27
N GLU A 142 4.59 -17.72 0.98
CA GLU A 142 5.53 -17.21 1.99
C GLU A 142 5.00 -15.94 2.68
N TYR A 143 4.44 -15.00 1.91
CA TYR A 143 3.88 -13.77 2.46
C TYR A 143 2.56 -14.01 3.20
N PHE A 144 1.70 -14.92 2.73
CA PHE A 144 0.48 -15.27 3.45
C PHE A 144 0.78 -15.97 4.78
N GLU A 145 1.78 -16.85 4.86
CA GLU A 145 2.21 -17.48 6.11
C GLU A 145 2.78 -16.46 7.10
N LYS A 146 3.57 -15.49 6.64
CA LYS A 146 4.05 -14.36 7.46
C LYS A 146 2.89 -13.52 7.98
N GLY A 147 1.94 -13.15 7.11
CA GLY A 147 0.74 -12.40 7.49
C GLY A 147 -0.10 -13.14 8.52
N LEU A 148 -0.30 -14.44 8.34
CA LEU A 148 -0.99 -15.33 9.27
C LEU A 148 -0.32 -15.36 10.65
N ALA A 149 1.01 -15.49 10.68
CA ALA A 149 1.78 -15.52 11.93
C ALA A 149 1.62 -14.20 12.72
N ILE A 150 1.67 -13.06 12.03
CA ILE A 150 1.45 -11.75 12.64
C ILE A 150 0.02 -11.65 13.18
N ALA A 151 -0.98 -11.98 12.36
CA ALA A 151 -2.40 -11.90 12.74
C ALA A 151 -2.71 -12.76 13.98
N ARG A 152 -2.18 -13.98 14.04
CA ARG A 152 -2.29 -14.85 15.23
C ARG A 152 -1.62 -14.26 16.46
N THR A 153 -0.44 -13.69 16.30
CA THR A 153 0.34 -13.11 17.41
C THR A 153 -0.42 -11.96 18.09
N ILE A 154 -1.14 -11.15 17.32
CA ILE A 154 -1.89 -10.00 17.83
C ILE A 154 -3.37 -10.29 18.08
N GLY A 155 -3.84 -11.50 17.77
CA GLY A 155 -5.24 -11.89 17.89
C GLY A 155 -6.18 -11.24 16.88
N ASP A 156 -5.68 -10.82 15.72
CA ASP A 156 -6.50 -10.26 14.64
C ASP A 156 -7.18 -11.36 13.83
N ARG A 157 -8.39 -11.73 14.26
CA ARG A 157 -9.19 -12.80 13.65
C ARG A 157 -9.62 -12.52 12.22
N ILE A 158 -9.77 -11.25 11.83
CA ILE A 158 -10.16 -10.88 10.48
C ILE A 158 -9.01 -11.18 9.53
N ASN A 159 -7.82 -10.66 9.83
CA ASN A 159 -6.64 -10.89 9.00
C ASN A 159 -6.14 -12.34 9.05
N GLU A 160 -6.32 -13.04 10.18
CA GLU A 160 -6.08 -14.48 10.27
C GLU A 160 -6.96 -15.24 9.27
N GLY A 161 -8.27 -14.98 9.26
CA GLY A 161 -9.19 -15.62 8.32
C GLY A 161 -8.85 -15.32 6.86
N THR A 162 -8.52 -14.06 6.54
CA THR A 162 -8.10 -13.69 5.19
C THR A 162 -6.82 -14.43 4.74
N ALA A 163 -5.82 -14.55 5.62
CA ALA A 163 -4.59 -15.26 5.31
C ALA A 163 -4.81 -16.77 5.13
N LEU A 164 -5.63 -17.40 5.97
CA LEU A 164 -5.99 -18.83 5.86
C LEU A 164 -6.69 -19.14 4.53
N SER A 165 -7.70 -18.34 4.16
CA SER A 165 -8.40 -18.50 2.89
C SER A 165 -7.46 -18.29 1.69
N SER A 166 -6.54 -17.31 1.79
CA SER A 166 -5.56 -17.03 0.74
C SER A 166 -4.55 -18.17 0.57
N LEU A 167 -4.11 -18.79 1.68
CA LEU A 167 -3.27 -19.99 1.66
C LEU A 167 -3.97 -21.18 1.04
N GLY A 168 -5.23 -21.43 1.41
CA GLY A 168 -6.05 -22.47 0.80
C GLY A 168 -6.13 -22.32 -0.72
N GLY A 169 -6.41 -21.10 -1.22
CA GLY A 169 -6.42 -20.80 -2.64
C GLY A 169 -5.05 -20.94 -3.33
N ALA A 170 -3.97 -20.58 -2.63
CA ALA A 170 -2.61 -20.71 -3.15
C ALA A 170 -2.17 -22.16 -3.32
N TYR A 171 -2.37 -23.00 -2.29
CA TYR A 171 -2.07 -24.43 -2.37
C TYR A 171 -2.97 -25.16 -3.38
N TYR A 172 -4.25 -24.78 -3.47
CA TYR A 172 -5.14 -25.26 -4.52
C TYR A 172 -4.58 -24.98 -5.92
N SER A 173 -4.05 -23.77 -6.14
CA SER A 173 -3.45 -23.37 -7.42
C SER A 173 -2.16 -24.14 -7.74
N LEU A 174 -1.45 -24.64 -6.74
CA LEU A 174 -0.29 -25.54 -6.92
C LEU A 174 -0.70 -27.00 -7.16
N GLY A 175 -1.98 -27.36 -6.99
CA GLY A 175 -2.46 -28.74 -7.03
C GLY A 175 -2.21 -29.53 -5.74
N ASP A 176 -1.77 -28.87 -4.66
CA ASP A 176 -1.63 -29.47 -3.34
C ASP A 176 -2.96 -29.36 -2.58
N TYR A 177 -3.88 -30.27 -2.91
CA TYR A 177 -5.22 -30.27 -2.35
C TYR A 177 -5.25 -30.62 -0.86
N GLU A 178 -4.27 -31.39 -0.38
CA GLU A 178 -4.18 -31.75 1.05
C GLU A 178 -3.93 -30.51 1.90
N GLN A 179 -2.93 -29.69 1.53
CA GLN A 179 -2.68 -28.43 2.22
C GLN A 179 -3.81 -27.42 2.04
N ALA A 180 -4.40 -27.36 0.84
CA ALA A 180 -5.53 -26.47 0.58
C ALA A 180 -6.71 -26.75 1.52
N ILE A 181 -7.06 -28.04 1.71
CA ILE A 181 -8.11 -28.47 2.63
C ILE A 181 -7.72 -28.14 4.07
N ALA A 182 -6.48 -28.44 4.49
CA ALA A 182 -6.03 -28.18 5.86
C ALA A 182 -6.14 -26.69 6.27
N TYR A 183 -5.83 -25.77 5.35
CA TYR A 183 -6.00 -24.34 5.60
C TYR A 183 -7.46 -23.90 5.57
N GLN A 184 -8.28 -24.46 4.68
CA GLN A 184 -9.71 -24.16 4.62
C GLN A 184 -10.47 -24.69 5.86
N GLU A 185 -10.07 -25.83 6.42
CA GLU A 185 -10.62 -26.36 7.67
C GLU A 185 -10.29 -25.44 8.85
N GLN A 186 -9.05 -24.95 8.94
CA GLN A 186 -8.67 -23.96 9.96
C GLN A 186 -9.45 -22.65 9.83
N TRP A 187 -9.79 -22.23 8.61
CA TRP A 187 -10.59 -21.01 8.37
C TRP A 187 -12.05 -21.14 8.86
N LEU A 188 -12.59 -22.35 8.90
CA LEU A 188 -13.97 -22.62 9.29
C LEU A 188 -14.20 -22.72 10.82
N VAL A 189 -13.12 -22.76 11.60
CA VAL A 189 -13.14 -22.90 13.07
C VAL A 189 -13.13 -21.53 13.75
#